data_AF-A0A6G6YW21-F1
#
_entry.id   AF-A0A6G6YW21-F1
#
_cell.length_a   1.000
_cell.length_b   1.000
_cell.length_c   1.000
_cell.angle_alpha   90.00
_cell.angle_beta   90.00
_cell.angle_gamma   90.00
#
_symmetry.space_group_name_H-M   'P 1'
#
loop_
_entity.id
_entity.type
_entity.pdbx_description
1 polymer ?
#
loop_
_entity_poly.entity_id
_entity_poly.type
_entity_poly.pdbx_seq_one_letter_code
_entity_poly.pdbx_strand_id
1 'polypeptide(L)' 'MPISRKPIEIPPEVARQFAAKMRLFHAERDQLKRDEIAADTRHLLLQHMPKGAKLRLADVIELFKLMG' A
#
# COMPACT_ATOMS: atom_id res chain seq x y z
N MET A 1 13.67 -2.38 28.29
CA MET A 1 14.40 -2.34 27.00
C MET A 1 13.52 -1.66 25.96
N PRO A 2 13.90 -0.52 25.37
CA PRO A 2 13.11 0.09 24.30
C PRO A 2 13.21 -0.78 23.05
N ILE A 3 12.08 -1.28 22.57
CA ILE A 3 12.00 -2.03 21.32
C ILE A 3 12.30 -1.03 20.19
N SER A 4 13.55 -1.03 19.71
CA SER A 4 13.96 -0.29 18.52
C SER A 4 13.31 -0.95 17.31
N ARG A 5 12.05 -0.60 17.04
CA ARG A 5 11.42 -0.90 15.76
C ARG A 5 12.14 -0.03 14.74
N LYS A 6 13.08 -0.63 13.98
CA LYS A 6 13.68 0.03 12.83
C LYS A 6 12.53 0.63 12.00
N PRO A 7 12.57 1.94 11.68
CA PRO A 7 11.58 2.50 10.77
C PRO A 7 11.61 1.65 9.50
N ILE A 8 10.44 1.24 9.02
CA ILE A 8 10.35 0.54 7.75
C ILE A 8 10.89 1.52 6.72
N GLU A 9 12.11 1.31 6.26
CA GLU A 9 12.74 2.13 5.22
C GLU A 9 12.05 1.82 3.90
N ILE A 10 10.84 2.35 3.73
CA ILE A 10 10.15 2.32 2.45
C ILE A 10 10.90 3.33 1.56
N PRO A 11 11.44 2.90 0.42
CA PRO A 11 12.12 3.81 -0.49
C PRO A 11 11.20 4.99 -0.84
N PRO A 12 11.71 6.23 -0.93
CA PRO A 12 10.88 7.39 -1.26
C PRO A 12 10.15 7.22 -2.59
N GLU A 13 10.70 6.44 -3.51
CA GLU A 13 10.05 6.07 -4.77
C GLU A 13 8.80 5.21 -4.57
N VAL A 14 8.84 4.26 -3.64
CA VAL A 14 7.70 3.38 -3.30
C VAL A 14 6.60 4.18 -2.62
N ALA A 15 6.98 5.12 -1.73
CA ALA A 15 6.02 6.03 -1.11
C ALA A 15 5.33 6.94 -2.14
N ARG A 16 6.06 7.44 -3.15
CA ARG A 16 5.47 8.23 -4.25
C ARG A 16 4.53 7.39 -5.12
N GLN A 17 4.92 6.16 -5.45
CA GLN A 17 4.08 5.22 -6.20
C GLN A 17 2.80 4.88 -5.41
N PHE A 18 2.92 4.61 -4.11
CA PHE A 18 1.76 4.40 -3.23
C PHE A 18 0.82 5.61 -3.24
N ALA A 19 1.33 6.83 -3.07
CA ALA A 19 0.51 8.04 -3.10
C ALA A 19 -0.17 8.28 -4.46
N ALA A 20 0.51 7.95 -5.57
CA ALA A 20 -0.08 8.01 -6.91
C ALA A 20 -1.23 7.00 -7.07
N LYS A 21 -1.02 5.75 -6.64
CA LYS A 21 -2.04 4.70 -6.69
C LYS A 21 -3.22 5.02 -5.77
N MET A 22 -2.97 5.60 -4.60
CA MET A 22 -4.01 6.08 -3.69
C MET A 22 -4.90 7.15 -4.37
N ARG A 23 -4.30 8.12 -5.06
CA ARG A 23 -5.07 9.12 -5.82
C ARG A 23 -5.92 8.49 -6.93
N LEU A 24 -5.36 7.50 -7.64
CA LEU A 24 -6.10 6.75 -8.66
C LEU A 24 -7.27 5.97 -8.03
N PHE A 25 -7.06 5.34 -6.86
CA PHE A 25 -8.10 4.60 -6.14
C PHE A 25 -9.27 5.51 -5.75
N HIS A 26 -8.98 6.72 -5.26
CA HIS A 26 -10.00 7.70 -4.87
C HIS A 26 -10.70 8.34 -6.08
N ALA A 27 -9.97 8.60 -7.16
CA ALA A 27 -10.52 9.17 -8.39
C ALA A 27 -11.40 8.16 -9.15
N GLU A 28 -11.06 6.87 -9.08
CA GLU A 28 -11.80 5.82 -9.75
C GLU A 28 -13.14 5.58 -9.04
N ARG A 29 -14.21 5.36 -9.81
CA ARG A 29 -15.55 5.05 -9.27
C ARG A 29 -15.92 3.59 -9.47
N ASP A 30 -15.28 2.93 -10.43
CA ASP A 30 -15.50 1.52 -10.72
C ASP A 30 -14.84 0.63 -9.66
N GLN A 31 -15.60 -0.31 -9.12
CA GLN A 31 -15.13 -1.19 -8.05
C GLN A 31 -14.06 -2.16 -8.55
N LEU A 32 -14.20 -2.69 -9.78
CA LEU A 32 -13.24 -3.64 -10.34
C LEU A 32 -11.87 -2.97 -10.51
N LYS A 33 -11.86 -1.75 -11.05
CA LYS A 33 -10.61 -0.99 -11.21
C LYS A 33 -9.98 -0.58 -9.88
N ARG A 34 -10.79 -0.28 -8.87
CA ARG A 34 -10.29 -0.03 -7.50
C ARG A 34 -9.58 -1.25 -6.92
N ASP A 35 -10.14 -2.44 -7.11
CA ASP A 35 -9.51 -3.70 -6.73
C ASP A 35 -8.21 -3.95 -7.51
N GLU A 36 -8.16 -3.62 -8.81
CA GLU A 36 -6.92 -3.69 -9.60
C GLU A 36 -5.83 -2.74 -9.05
N ILE A 37 -6.18 -1.50 -8.74
CA ILE A 37 -5.24 -0.51 -8.17
C ILE A 37 -4.72 -0.98 -6.80
N ALA A 38 -5.60 -1.53 -5.97
CA ALA A 38 -5.21 -2.08 -4.67
C ALA A 38 -4.34 -3.33 -4.81
N ALA A 39 -4.59 -4.19 -5.80
CA ALA A 39 -3.80 -5.39 -6.06
C ALA A 39 -2.39 -5.05 -6.56
N ASP A 40 -2.29 -4.07 -7.44
CA ASP A 40 -1.02 -3.54 -7.94
C ASP A 40 -0.20 -2.90 -6.81
N THR A 41 -0.85 -2.08 -5.97
CA THR A 41 -0.20 -1.48 -4.79
C THR A 41 0.24 -2.52 -3.78
N ARG A 42 -0.56 -3.56 -3.57
CA ARG A 42 -0.20 -4.70 -2.72
C ARG A 42 1.05 -5.39 -3.23
N HIS A 43 1.16 -5.62 -4.54
CA HIS A 43 2.34 -6.25 -5.13
C HIS A 43 3.59 -5.40 -4.89
N LEU A 44 3.51 -4.09 -5.15
CA LEU A 44 4.57 -3.13 -4.88
C LEU A 44 5.01 -3.16 -3.41
N LEU A 45 4.07 -3.10 -2.46
CA LEU A 45 4.40 -3.15 -1.04
C LEU A 45 5.00 -4.50 -0.62
N LEU A 46 4.52 -5.61 -1.17
CA LEU A 46 5.06 -6.95 -0.89
C LEU A 46 6.50 -7.12 -1.41
N GLN A 47 6.87 -6.47 -2.52
CA GLN A 47 8.25 -6.49 -3.01
C GLN A 47 9.24 -5.81 -2.05
N HIS A 48 8.77 -4.86 -1.25
CA HIS A 48 9.61 -4.10 -0.31
C HIS A 48 9.45 -4.55 1.16
N MET A 49 8.44 -5.34 1.47
CA MET A 49 8.27 -5.89 2.81
C MET A 49 9.22 -7.07 3.09
N PRO A 50 9.66 -7.24 4.35
CA PRO A 50 10.47 -8.39 4.73
C PRO A 50 9.72 -9.71 4.51
N LYS A 51 10.45 -10.77 4.11
CA LYS A 51 9.90 -12.12 3.89
C LYS A 51 9.08 -12.56 5.09
N GLY A 52 7.75 -12.66 4.91
CA GLY A 52 6.80 -13.06 5.95
C GLY A 52 5.71 -12.02 6.25
N ALA A 53 5.83 -10.80 5.73
CA ALA A 53 4.75 -9.82 5.86
C ALA A 53 3.52 -10.26 5.06
N LYS A 54 2.39 -10.38 5.75
CA LYS A 54 1.10 -10.71 5.14
C LYS A 54 0.33 -9.42 4.95
N LEU A 55 0.39 -8.86 3.75
CA LEU A 55 -0.48 -7.77 3.33
C LEU A 55 -1.61 -8.37 2.51
N ARG A 56 -2.88 -8.22 2.94
CA ARG A 56 -4.04 -8.64 2.15
C ARG A 56 -4.52 -7.47 1.30
N LEU A 57 -5.30 -7.77 0.26
CA LEU A 57 -5.92 -6.75 -0.57
C LEU A 57 -6.82 -5.82 0.26
N ALA A 58 -7.58 -6.40 1.20
CA ALA A 58 -8.41 -5.67 2.14
C ALA A 58 -7.60 -4.68 2.99
N ASP A 59 -6.40 -5.06 3.48
CA ASP A 59 -5.54 -4.16 4.25
C ASP A 59 -5.11 -2.94 3.40
N VAL A 60 -4.82 -3.14 2.11
CA VAL A 60 -4.44 -2.04 1.20
C VAL A 60 -5.61 -1.11 0.90
N ILE A 61 -6.80 -1.68 0.67
CA ILE A 61 -8.03 -0.91 0.49
C ILE A 61 -8.35 -0.09 1.74
N GLU A 62 -8.21 -0.69 2.92
CA GLU A 62 -8.43 -0.02 4.19
C GLU A 62 -7.40 1.10 4.43
N LEU A 63 -6.12 0.85 4.13
CA LEU A 63 -5.07 1.86 4.13
C LEU A 63 -5.41 3.05 3.23
N PHE A 64 -5.89 2.80 2.01
CA PHE A 64 -6.31 3.87 1.11
C PHE A 64 -7.52 4.65 1.63
N LYS A 65 -8.47 4.00 2.29
CA LYS A 65 -9.61 4.66 2.93
C LYS A 65 -9.19 5.50 4.14
N LEU A 66 -8.20 5.05 4.91
CA LEU A 66 -7.70 5.75 6.10
C LEU A 66 -6.85 6.99 5.74
N MET A 67 -6.17 6.99 4.60
CA MET A 67 -5.32 8.09 4.13
C MET A 67 -5.96 8.96 3.03
N GLY A 68 -7.28 8.81 2.81
CA GLY A 68 -8.07 9.53 1.80
C GLY A 68 -8.71 10.82 2.29
#